data_AF-A0A8J6RIJ4-F1
#
_entry.id   AF-A0A8J6RIJ4-F1
#
_cell.length_a   1.000
_cell.length_b   1.000
_cell.length_c   1.000
_cell.angle_alpha   90.00
_cell.angle_beta   90.00
_cell.angle_gamma   90.00
#
_symmetry.space_group_name_H-M   'P 1'
#
loop_
_entity.id
_entity.type
_entity.pdbx_description
1 polymer ?
#
loop_
_entity_poly.entity_id
_entity_poly.type
_entity_poly.pdbx_seq_one_letter_code
_entity_poly.pdbx_strand_id
1 'polypeptide(L)'
;MYSGTLSAIANAADFLSYFRKLPRNQQDLIAPHLDEPQRMALRVLNCCSELEGQSVGAIANLADLHQESTRAILKSLEGKMVAAEVTAGGKLWKLNQ
;
A
#
# COMPACT_ATOMS: atom_id res chain seq x y z
N MET A 1 -1.63 15.02 -13.54
CA MET A 1 -0.55 14.01 -13.74
C MET A 1 -0.63 12.79 -12.81
N TYR A 2 -1.54 12.70 -11.83
CA TYR A 2 -1.60 11.56 -10.88
C TYR A 2 -2.31 10.29 -11.39
N SER A 3 -3.08 10.38 -12.49
CA SER A 3 -3.89 9.26 -12.99
C SER A 3 -3.04 8.07 -13.47
N GLY A 4 -1.91 8.33 -14.14
CA GLY A 4 -1.02 7.28 -14.65
C GLY A 4 -0.35 6.48 -13.55
N THR A 5 0.17 7.15 -12.52
CA THR A 5 0.84 6.53 -11.36
C THR A 5 -0.11 5.65 -10.56
N LEU A 6 -1.34 6.12 -10.28
CA LEU A 6 -2.33 5.33 -9.53
C LEU A 6 -2.82 4.13 -10.33
N SER A 7 -2.95 4.28 -11.66
CA SER A 7 -3.29 3.15 -12.55
C SER A 7 -2.17 2.11 -12.58
N ALA A 8 -0.90 2.54 -12.64
CA ALA A 8 0.25 1.65 -12.56
C ALA A 8 0.27 0.87 -11.22
N ILE A 9 -0.03 1.54 -10.10
CA ILE A 9 -0.15 0.90 -8.79
C ILE A 9 -1.28 -0.13 -8.77
N ALA A 10 -2.48 0.24 -9.25
CA ALA A 10 -3.64 -0.66 -9.26
C ALA A 10 -3.43 -1.89 -10.15
N ASN A 11 -2.67 -1.75 -11.24
CA ASN A 11 -2.28 -2.82 -12.15
C ASN A 11 -1.16 -3.70 -11.57
N ALA A 12 -0.28 -3.12 -10.75
CA ALA A 12 0.78 -3.86 -10.08
C ALA A 12 0.30 -4.65 -8.84
N ALA A 13 -0.96 -4.52 -8.41
CA ALA A 13 -1.46 -5.12 -7.18
C ALA A 13 -1.18 -6.64 -7.06
N ASP A 14 -1.36 -7.41 -8.13
CA ASP A 14 -1.10 -8.86 -8.12
C ASP A 14 0.39 -9.15 -7.96
N PHE A 15 1.23 -8.40 -8.69
CA PHE A 15 2.68 -8.48 -8.54
C PHE A 15 3.13 -8.10 -7.12
N LEU A 16 2.60 -7.01 -6.56
CA LEU A 16 2.93 -6.54 -5.21
C LEU A 16 2.50 -7.54 -4.14
N SER A 17 1.33 -8.18 -4.32
CA SER A 17 0.84 -9.26 -3.45
C SER A 17 1.79 -10.46 -3.49
N TYR A 18 2.18 -10.90 -4.69
CA TYR A 18 3.14 -11.99 -4.86
C TYR A 18 4.52 -11.63 -4.30
N PHE A 19 5.05 -10.45 -4.62
CA PHE A 19 6.34 -9.94 -4.17
C PHE A 19 6.46 -9.98 -2.64
N ARG A 20 5.40 -9.56 -1.92
CA ARG A 20 5.38 -9.56 -0.45
C ARG A 20 5.41 -10.96 0.16
N LYS A 21 5.02 -11.99 -0.58
CA LYS A 21 5.07 -13.41 -0.16
C LYS A 21 6.43 -14.06 -0.44
N LEU A 22 7.30 -13.40 -1.21
CA LEU A 22 8.63 -13.92 -1.49
C LEU A 22 9.50 -13.94 -0.22
N PRO A 23 10.44 -14.90 -0.10
CA PRO A 23 11.50 -14.84 0.90
C PRO A 23 12.26 -13.51 0.88
N ARG A 24 12.71 -13.05 2.06
CA ARG A 24 13.32 -11.73 2.23
C ARG A 24 14.53 -11.50 1.32
N ASN A 25 15.38 -12.51 1.14
CA ASN A 25 16.53 -12.45 0.24
C ASN A 25 16.12 -12.18 -1.22
N GLN A 26 14.98 -12.72 -1.68
CA GLN A 26 14.46 -12.46 -3.02
C GLN A 26 13.84 -11.05 -3.12
N GLN A 27 13.13 -10.62 -2.07
CA GLN A 27 12.62 -9.24 -2.01
C GLN A 27 13.77 -8.23 -2.09
N ASP A 28 14.87 -8.45 -1.35
CA ASP A 28 16.02 -7.54 -1.33
C ASP A 28 16.75 -7.49 -2.68
N LEU A 29 16.73 -8.58 -3.45
CA LEU A 29 17.28 -8.61 -4.82
C LEU A 29 16.38 -7.86 -5.82
N ILE A 30 15.06 -7.94 -5.67
CA ILE A 30 14.10 -7.39 -6.63
C ILE A 30 13.76 -5.92 -6.31
N ALA A 31 13.70 -5.55 -5.03
CA ALA A 31 13.30 -4.21 -4.56
C ALA A 31 14.04 -3.04 -5.24
N PRO A 32 15.35 -3.09 -5.51
CA PRO A 32 16.07 -2.01 -6.19
C PRO A 32 15.61 -1.78 -7.64
N HIS A 33 15.02 -2.79 -8.28
CA HIS A 33 14.57 -2.75 -9.67
C HIS A 33 13.10 -2.34 -9.84
N LEU A 34 12.37 -2.18 -8.74
CA LEU A 34 10.98 -1.73 -8.77
C LEU A 34 10.91 -0.28 -9.21
N ASP A 35 9.89 0.03 -10.00
CA ASP A 35 9.62 1.41 -10.39
C ASP A 35 9.08 2.24 -9.19
N GLU A 36 9.09 3.56 -9.34
CA GLU A 36 8.64 4.45 -8.26
C GLU A 36 7.19 4.19 -7.81
N PRO A 37 6.20 4.00 -8.71
CA PRO A 37 4.83 3.63 -8.31
C PRO A 37 4.79 2.38 -7.41
N GLN A 38 5.49 1.31 -7.78
CA GLN A 38 5.55 0.07 -7.00
C GLN A 38 6.21 0.29 -5.64
N ARG A 39 7.33 1.03 -5.60
CA ARG A 39 8.01 1.35 -4.34
C ARG A 39 7.13 2.17 -3.40
N MET A 40 6.42 3.17 -3.91
CA MET A 40 5.48 3.97 -3.13
C MET A 40 4.35 3.12 -2.56
N ALA A 41 3.77 2.24 -3.38
CA ALA A 41 2.74 1.31 -2.93
C ALA A 41 3.26 0.37 -1.83
N LEU A 42 4.47 -0.18 -1.97
CA LEU A 42 5.08 -1.03 -0.95
C LEU A 42 5.31 -0.31 0.38
N ARG A 43 5.75 0.96 0.36
CA ARG A 43 5.91 1.76 1.60
C ARG A 43 4.58 1.86 2.36
N VAL A 44 3.50 2.23 1.65
CA VAL A 44 2.16 2.30 2.23
C VAL A 44 1.72 0.94 2.77
N LEU A 45 1.84 -0.12 1.98
CA LEU A 45 1.41 -1.47 2.36
C LEU A 45 2.23 -2.03 3.54
N ASN A 46 3.51 -1.70 3.66
CA ASN A 46 4.36 -2.15 4.77
C ASN A 46 4.00 -1.47 6.09
N CYS A 47 3.31 -0.33 6.04
CA CYS A 47 2.77 0.34 7.22
C CYS A 47 1.39 -0.19 7.62
N CYS A 48 0.70 -0.93 6.75
CA CYS A 48 -0.57 -1.57 7.08
C CYS A 48 -0.34 -2.89 7.83
N SER A 49 -1.19 -3.20 8.82
CA SER A 49 -1.21 -4.48 9.54
C SER A 49 -2.31 -5.38 9.00
N GLU A 50 -2.16 -6.70 9.18
CA GLU A 50 -3.19 -7.70 8.88
C GLU A 50 -4.22 -7.81 10.01
N LEU A 51 -3.82 -7.50 11.25
CA LEU A 51 -4.65 -7.70 12.46
C LEU A 51 -5.36 -6.42 12.89
N GLU A 52 -4.68 -5.27 12.79
CA GLU A 52 -5.17 -3.99 13.30
C GLU A 52 -5.20 -2.93 12.21
N GLY A 53 -6.37 -2.33 11.98
CA GLY A 53 -6.53 -1.26 11.02
C GLY A 53 -5.88 0.05 11.50
N GLN A 54 -5.25 0.80 10.59
CA GLN A 54 -4.62 2.09 10.88
C GLN A 54 -5.27 3.24 10.11
N SER A 55 -5.24 4.43 10.69
CA SER A 55 -5.74 5.62 10.01
C SER A 55 -4.81 6.05 8.87
N VAL A 56 -5.35 6.74 7.86
CA VAL A 56 -4.55 7.29 6.75
C VAL A 56 -3.43 8.19 7.27
N GLY A 57 -3.67 8.97 8.32
CA GLY A 57 -2.67 9.86 8.91
C GLY A 57 -1.49 9.09 9.54
N ALA A 58 -1.78 8.00 10.26
CA ALA A 58 -0.76 7.15 10.84
C ALA A 58 0.10 6.49 9.76
N ILE A 59 -0.54 5.92 8.73
CA ILE A 59 0.13 5.28 7.61
C ILE A 59 0.99 6.29 6.84
N ALA A 60 0.47 7.48 6.57
CA ALA A 60 1.20 8.54 5.87
C ALA A 60 2.46 8.98 6.62
N ASN A 61 2.36 9.12 7.94
CA ASN A 61 3.50 9.47 8.79
C ASN A 61 4.57 8.36 8.80
N LEU A 62 4.17 7.09 8.92
CA LEU A 62 5.09 5.96 8.92
C LEU A 62 5.74 5.72 7.56
N ALA A 63 5.00 5.96 6.47
CA ALA A 63 5.47 5.78 5.10
C ALA A 63 6.30 6.98 4.58
N ASP A 64 6.38 8.07 5.37
CA ASP A 64 6.96 9.35 4.97
C ASP A 64 6.37 9.88 3.64
N LEU A 65 5.04 9.92 3.58
CA LEU A 65 4.28 10.36 2.41
C LEU A 65 3.21 11.39 2.79
N HIS A 66 2.80 12.22 1.84
CA HIS A 66 1.64 13.08 2.03
C HIS A 66 0.36 12.26 2.25
N GLN A 67 -0.51 12.74 3.15
CA GLN A 67 -1.77 12.07 3.47
C GLN A 67 -2.68 11.88 2.25
N GLU A 68 -2.70 12.83 1.33
CA GLU A 68 -3.51 12.73 0.10
C GLU A 68 -2.98 11.63 -0.84
N SER A 69 -1.67 11.56 -1.03
CA SER A 69 -1.03 10.51 -1.83
C SER A 69 -1.28 9.14 -1.20
N THR A 70 -1.10 9.02 0.13
CA THR A 70 -1.37 7.80 0.88
C THR A 70 -2.83 7.37 0.73
N ARG A 71 -3.77 8.31 0.86
CA ARG A 71 -5.20 8.07 0.65
C ARG A 71 -5.49 7.56 -0.77
N ALA A 72 -4.86 8.16 -1.77
CA ALA A 72 -5.05 7.77 -3.16
C ALA A 72 -4.52 6.36 -3.45
N ILE A 73 -3.36 6.02 -2.90
CA ILE A 73 -2.76 4.68 -3.00
C ILE A 73 -3.65 3.64 -2.31
N LEU A 74 -4.07 3.89 -1.07
CA LEU A 74 -4.96 3.00 -0.32
C LEU A 74 -6.27 2.74 -1.06
N LYS A 75 -6.89 3.79 -1.63
CA LYS A 75 -8.07 3.66 -2.47
C LYS A 75 -7.80 2.85 -3.76
N SER A 76 -6.65 3.04 -4.41
CA SER A 76 -6.32 2.28 -5.63
C SER A 76 -6.11 0.78 -5.38
N LEU A 77 -5.82 0.42 -4.13
CA LEU A 77 -5.56 -0.95 -3.69
C LEU A 77 -6.71 -1.54 -2.86
N GLU A 78 -7.78 -0.75 -2.62
CA GLU A 78 -8.97 -1.16 -1.86
C GLU A 78 -9.65 -2.36 -2.52
N GLY A 79 -9.93 -3.40 -1.74
CA GLY A 79 -10.53 -4.65 -2.22
C GLY A 79 -9.55 -5.63 -2.87
N LYS A 80 -8.34 -5.19 -3.27
CA LYS A 80 -7.29 -6.08 -3.79
C LYS A 80 -6.26 -6.45 -2.72
N MET A 81 -5.66 -5.44 -2.09
CA MET A 81 -4.57 -5.63 -1.11
C MET A 81 -4.88 -5.05 0.26
N VAL A 82 -5.81 -4.10 0.35
CA VAL A 82 -6.23 -3.49 1.61
C VAL A 82 -7.75 -3.43 1.71
N ALA A 83 -8.26 -3.48 2.93
CA ALA A 83 -9.65 -3.22 3.25
C ALA A 83 -9.75 -2.00 4.16
N ALA A 84 -10.80 -1.21 3.95
CA ALA A 84 -11.18 -0.14 4.85
C ALA A 84 -12.33 -0.62 5.76
N GLU A 85 -12.12 -0.53 7.06
CA GLU A 85 -13.13 -0.74 8.08
C GLU A 85 -13.65 0.63 8.56
N VAL A 86 -14.97 0.82 8.51
CA VAL A 86 -15.59 2.07 8.93
C VAL A 86 -15.87 1.99 10.43
N THR A 87 -15.24 2.88 11.20
CA THR A 87 -15.43 3.01 12.64
C THR A 87 -16.06 4.36 12.99
N ALA A 88 -16.48 4.55 14.24
CA ALA A 88 -16.95 5.84 14.74
C ALA A 88 -15.89 6.96 14.62
N GLY A 89 -14.60 6.59 14.58
CA GLY A 89 -13.47 7.51 14.39
C GLY A 89 -13.03 7.69 12.93
N GLY A 90 -13.72 7.09 11.97
CA GLY A 90 -13.39 7.14 10.54
C GLY A 90 -12.94 5.80 9.96
N LYS A 91 -12.35 5.83 8.75
CA LYS A 91 -11.86 4.63 8.05
C LYS A 91 -10.49 4.21 8.57
N LEU A 92 -10.40 2.96 9.03
CA LEU A 92 -9.15 2.28 9.35
C LEU A 92 -8.79 1.30 8.24
N TRP A 93 -7.53 1.26 7.84
CA TRP A 93 -7.04 0.47 6.72
C TRP A 93 -6.18 -0.68 7.22
N LYS A 94 -6.46 -1.89 6.73
CA LYS A 94 -5.70 -3.11 7.02
C LYS A 94 -5.42 -3.88 5.74
N LEU A 95 -4.44 -4.77 5.77
CA LEU A 95 -4.14 -5.66 4.65
C LEU A 95 -5.25 -6.70 4.48
N ASN A 96 -5.52 -7.06 3.22
CA ASN A 96 -6.30 -8.24 2.90
C ASN A 96 -5.43 -9.49 3.05
N GLN A 97 -5.96 -10.52 3.71
CA GLN A 97 -5.33 -11.83 3.82
C GLN A 97 -5.31 -12.57 2.48
#